data_AF-A0A6H1ZCZ8-F1
#
_entry.id   AF-A0A6H1ZCZ8-F1
#
_cell.length_a   1.000
_cell.length_b   1.000
_cell.length_c   1.000
_cell.angle_alpha   90.00
_cell.angle_beta   90.00
_cell.angle_gamma   90.00
#
_symmetry.space_group_name_H-M   'P 1'
#
loop_
_entity.id
_entity.type
_entity.pdbx_description
1 polymer ?
#
loop_
_entity_poly.entity_id
_entity_poly.type
_entity_poly.pdbx_seq_one_letter_code
_entity_poly.pdbx_strand_id
1 'polypeptide(L)' 'MAGIRVNRQILDKAIILSDYNIMTICKKAGVSTQMLHYYRTGKYYPNVLIAVKLCKILDLKVDEVWNDEFDIAEEKKV' A
#
# COMPACT_ATOMS: atom_id res chain seq x y z
N MET A 1 2.23 -17.39 -10.21
CA MET A 1 1.29 -16.30 -9.90
C MET A 1 2.12 -15.04 -9.71
N ALA A 2 2.00 -14.06 -10.60
CA ALA A 2 2.68 -12.77 -10.42
C ALA A 2 2.15 -12.14 -9.13
N GLY A 3 3.02 -11.89 -8.16
CA GLY A 3 2.67 -11.16 -6.95
C GLY A 3 2.21 -9.76 -7.32
N ILE A 4 1.28 -9.20 -6.55
CA ILE A 4 0.78 -7.86 -6.80
C ILE A 4 1.90 -6.87 -6.51
N ARG A 5 2.18 -6.00 -7.49
CA ARG A 5 3.20 -4.96 -7.39
C ARG A 5 2.67 -3.84 -6.50
N VAL A 6 3.21 -3.77 -5.29
CA VAL A 6 2.94 -2.72 -4.31
C VAL A 6 4.27 -2.14 -3.84
N ASN A 7 4.39 -0.82 -3.87
CA ASN A 7 5.54 -0.14 -3.30
C ASN A 7 5.41 -0.09 -1.77
N ARG A 8 5.83 -1.19 -1.13
CA ARG A 8 5.73 -1.38 0.32
C ARG A 8 6.49 -0.30 1.09
N GLN A 9 7.63 0.14 0.56
CA GLN A 9 8.46 1.13 1.23
C GLN A 9 7.74 2.48 1.36
N ILE A 10 7.10 2.94 0.28
CA ILE A 10 6.33 4.19 0.29
C ILE A 10 5.13 4.05 1.22
N LEU A 11 4.36 2.97 1.09
CA LEU A 11 3.16 2.76 1.89
C LEU A 11 3.48 2.67 3.39
N ASP A 12 4.51 1.91 3.76
CA ASP A 12 4.91 1.74 5.17
C ASP A 12 5.47 3.03 5.74
N LYS A 13 6.30 3.75 4.97
CA LYS A 13 6.83 5.06 5.38
C LYS A 13 5.69 6.05 5.60
N ALA A 14 4.71 6.10 4.72
CA ALA A 14 3.56 7.00 4.88
C ALA A 14 2.70 6.65 6.10
N ILE A 15 2.50 5.35 6.39
CA ILE A 15 1.80 4.92 7.62
C ILE A 15 2.55 5.39 8.87
N ILE A 16 3.89 5.24 8.90
CA ILE A 16 4.72 5.64 10.04
C ILE A 16 4.75 7.16 10.22
N LEU A 17 4.82 7.92 9.13
CA LEU A 17 4.87 9.38 9.15
C LEU A 17 3.49 10.02 9.32
N SER A 18 2.40 9.28 9.14
CA SER A 18 1.06 9.82 9.33
C SER A 18 0.77 10.10 10.81
N ASP A 19 -0.05 11.11 11.07
CA ASP A 19 -0.55 11.42 12.41
C ASP A 19 -1.58 10.39 12.94
N TYR A 20 -1.88 9.37 12.14
CA TYR A 20 -2.91 8.38 12.46
C TYR A 20 -2.28 7.04 12.84
N ASN A 21 -2.77 6.44 13.92
CA ASN A 21 -2.47 5.04 14.19
C ASN A 21 -3.13 4.11 13.14
N ILE A 22 -2.61 2.89 13.00
CA ILE A 22 -3.10 1.89 12.03
C ILE A 22 -4.61 1.66 12.13
N MET A 23 -5.16 1.59 13.34
CA MET A 23 -6.59 1.37 13.55
C MET A 23 -7.44 2.52 12.98
N THR A 24 -6.97 3.76 13.12
CA THR A 24 -7.64 4.95 12.60
C THR A 24 -7.59 4.99 11.07
N ILE A 25 -6.44 4.64 10.48
CA ILE A 25 -6.29 4.51 9.02
C ILE A 25 -7.26 3.46 8.49
N CYS A 26 -7.28 2.27 9.10
CA CYS A 26 -8.17 1.17 8.72
C CYS A 26 -9.64 1.57 8.81
N LYS A 27 -10.06 2.21 9.91
CA LYS A 27 -11.42 2.70 10.11
C LYS A 27 -11.83 3.73 9.07
N LYS A 28 -10.96 4.70 8.77
CA LYS A 28 -11.23 5.74 7.75
C LYS A 28 -11.28 5.17 6.34
N ALA A 29 -10.43 4.19 6.03
CA ALA A 29 -10.43 3.51 4.74
C ALA A 29 -11.60 2.52 4.59
N GLY A 30 -12.16 2.04 5.70
CA GLY A 30 -13.23 1.04 5.70
C GLY A 30 -12.71 -0.39 5.48
N VAL A 31 -11.53 -0.70 6.04
CA VAL A 31 -10.88 -2.01 5.90
C VAL A 31 -10.46 -2.57 7.26
N SER A 32 -10.29 -3.88 7.36
CA SER A 32 -9.68 -4.49 8.53
C SER A 32 -8.15 -4.34 8.51
N THR A 33 -7.52 -4.47 9.67
CA THR A 33 -6.05 -4.49 9.79
C THR A 33 -5.43 -5.65 9.00
N GLN A 34 -6.09 -6.81 8.99
CA GLN A 34 -5.68 -7.97 8.20
C GLN A 34 -5.72 -7.66 6.69
N MET A 35 -6.76 -6.96 6.22
CA MET A 35 -6.87 -6.58 4.82
C MET A 35 -5.77 -5.57 4.44
N LEU A 36 -5.50 -4.57 5.30
CA LEU A 36 -4.39 -3.65 5.09
C LEU A 36 -3.05 -4.39 5.03
N HIS A 37 -2.83 -5.38 5.90
CA HIS A 37 -1.64 -6.23 5.85
C HIS A 37 -1.52 -6.98 4.51
N TYR A 38 -2.63 -7.47 3.97
CA TYR A 38 -2.62 -8.13 2.65
C TYR A 38 -2.31 -7.17 1.51
N TYR A 39 -2.79 -5.93 1.56
CA TYR A 39 -2.43 -4.90 0.57
C TYR A 39 -0.94 -4.55 0.67
N ARG A 40 -0.43 -4.36 1.89
CA ARG A 40 0.99 -4.09 2.15
C ARG A 40 1.88 -5.24 1.68
N THR A 41 1.44 -6.48 1.83
CA THR A 41 2.21 -7.65 1.39
C THR A 41 1.98 -8.01 -0.07
N GLY A 42 1.17 -7.26 -0.83
CA GLY A 42 0.86 -7.60 -2.21
C GLY A 42 0.17 -8.96 -2.36
N LYS A 43 -0.52 -9.42 -1.31
CA LYS A 43 -1.34 -10.63 -1.37
C LYS A 43 -2.67 -10.36 -2.08
N TYR A 44 -3.21 -9.14 -1.92
CA TYR A 44 -4.43 -8.69 -2.58
C TYR A 44 -4.28 -7.27 -3.11
N TYR A 45 -5.03 -6.95 -4.16
CA TYR A 45 -5.18 -5.60 -4.69
C TYR A 45 -6.38 -4.99 -3.95
N PRO A 46 -6.27 -3.77 -3.41
CA PRO A 46 -7.46 -3.03 -3.03
C PRO A 46 -8.29 -2.76 -4.29
N ASN A 47 -9.61 -2.74 -4.14
CA ASN A 47 -10.43 -2.13 -5.19
C ASN A 47 -10.11 -0.62 -5.29
N VAL A 48 -10.46 -0.01 -6.41
CA VAL A 48 -10.13 1.40 -6.72
C VAL A 48 -10.59 2.35 -5.61
N LEU A 49 -11.78 2.14 -5.04
CA LEU A 49 -12.31 2.99 -3.97
C LEU A 49 -11.46 2.93 -2.70
N ILE A 50 -11.02 1.73 -2.30
CA ILE A 50 -10.16 1.54 -1.13
C ILE A 50 -8.77 2.11 -1.38
N ALA A 51 -8.21 1.91 -2.58
CA ALA A 51 -6.90 2.45 -2.97
C ALA A 51 -6.90 3.98 -2.85
N VAL A 52 -7.90 4.64 -3.46
CA VAL A 52 -8.06 6.10 -3.41
C VAL A 52 -8.25 6.60 -1.97
N LYS A 53 -9.04 5.90 -1.14
CA LYS A 53 -9.22 6.28 0.26
C LYS A 53 -7.93 6.20 1.07
N LEU A 54 -7.20 5.09 0.95
CA LEU A 54 -5.92 4.90 1.65
C LEU A 54 -4.91 5.98 1.25
N CYS A 55 -4.74 6.19 -0.06
CA CYS A 55 -3.85 7.22 -0.60
C CYS A 55 -4.24 8.62 -0.13
N LYS A 56 -5.54 8.96 -0.11
CA LYS A 56 -6.00 10.27 0.39
C LYS A 56 -5.74 10.46 1.90
N ILE A 57 -5.84 9.41 2.71
CA ILE A 57 -5.56 9.48 4.16
C ILE A 57 -4.06 9.70 4.40
N LEU A 58 -3.22 9.11 3.55
CA LEU A 58 -1.76 9.07 3.69
C LEU A 58 -1.04 10.12 2.84
N ASP A 59 -1.77 10.99 2.16
CA ASP A 59 -1.27 12.00 1.21
C ASP A 59 -0.32 11.41 0.15
N LEU A 60 -0.77 10.31 -0.47
CA LEU A 60 -0.08 9.62 -1.56
C LEU A 60 -0.91 9.65 -2.83
N LYS A 61 -0.27 9.39 -3.97
CA LYS A 61 -0.98 9.03 -5.19
C LYS A 61 -1.09 7.50 -5.34
N VAL A 62 -2.11 7.05 -6.04
CA VAL A 62 -2.40 5.61 -6.20
C VAL A 62 -1.32 4.91 -7.02
N ASP A 63 -0.87 5.56 -8.09
CA ASP A 63 0.22 5.13 -8.99
C ASP A 63 1.60 5.08 -8.28
N GLU A 64 1.82 5.88 -7.23
CA GLU A 64 3.05 5.78 -6.42
C GLU A 64 3.10 4.48 -5.58
N VAL A 65 1.92 3.94 -5.23
CA VAL A 65 1.80 2.75 -4.37
C VAL A 65 1.54 1.48 -5.17
N TRP A 66 0.70 1.58 -6.20
CA TRP A 66 0.21 0.46 -7.01
C TRP A 66 0.39 0.81 -8.49
N ASN A 67 1.56 0.48 -9.03
CA ASN A 67 1.89 0.63 -10.45
C ASN A 67 2.64 -0.63 -10.94
N ASP A 68 2.38 -1.00 -12.18
CA ASP A 68 3.00 -2.12 -12.88
C ASP A 68 4.48 -1.88 -13.18
N GLU A 69 4.93 -0.62 -13.21
CA GLU A 69 6.31 -0.21 -13.53
C GLU A 69 7.32 -0.36 -12.38
N PHE A 70 6.90 -0.76 -11.17
CA PHE A 70 7.85 -1.12 -10.12
C PHE A 70 8.44 -2.51 -10.39
N ASP A 71 9.38 -2.53 -11.34
CA ASP A 71 10.32 -3.61 -11.47
C ASP A 71 11.19 -3.68 -10.23
N ILE A 72 11.28 -4.90 -9.74
CA ILE A 72 12.31 -5.42 -8.85
C ILE A 72 13.60 -4.68 -9.18
N ALA A 73 14.10 -3.86 -8.23
CA ALA A 73 15.50 -3.49 -8.27
C ALA A 73 16.25 -4.81 -8.37
N GLU A 74 16.81 -5.08 -9.55
CA GLU A 74 17.51 -6.32 -9.87
C GLU A 74 18.34 -6.73 -8.66
N GLU A 75 18.10 -7.93 -8.14
CA GLU A 75 19.14 -8.66 -7.46
C GLU A 75 20.30 -8.74 -8.47
N LYS A 76 21.21 -7.78 -8.42
CA LYS A 76 22.53 -7.94 -9.02
C LYS A 76 23.18 -9.07 -8.24
N LYS A 77 23.03 -10.28 -8.76
CA LYS A 77 23.92 -11.40 -8.47
C LYS A 77 25.33 -10.93 -8.83
N VAL A 78 26.10 -10.60 -7.79
CA VAL A 78 27.56 -10.61 -7.83
C VAL A 78 28.01 -12.04 -7.66
#